data_AF-A0A816HV64-F1
#
_entry.id   AF-A0A816HV64-F1
#
_cell.length_a   1.000
_cell.length_b   1.000
_cell.length_c   1.000
_cell.angle_alpha   90.00
_cell.angle_beta   90.00
_cell.angle_gamma   90.00
#
_symmetry.space_group_name_H-M   'P 1'
#
loop_
_entity.id
_entity.type
_entity.pdbx_description
1 polymer ?
#
loop_
_entity_poly.entity_id
_entity_poly.type
_entity_poly.pdbx_seq_one_letter_code
_entity_poly.pdbx_strand_id
1 'polypeptide(L)'
;SLVDITDQDPIFLSLLSVILLFSRGLSMSDDESILNDPCRVNQVHLRYTTILWNYLVNKHGEIEAQKGFIRLLQIILRLQIIVEQCRETLHKQLIMSNIVDKIAPLMQAVLHIS
;
A
#
# COMPACT_ATOMS: atom_id res chain seq x y z
N SER A 1 8.03 -8.82 11.14
CA SER A 1 6.65 -8.64 10.67
C SER A 1 6.35 -7.14 10.62
N LEU A 2 5.21 -6.68 10.06
CA LEU A 2 4.84 -5.25 10.16
C LEU A 2 4.70 -4.81 11.63
N VAL A 3 4.17 -5.69 12.47
CA VAL A 3 4.05 -5.51 13.92
C VAL A 3 5.41 -5.24 14.55
N ASP A 4 6.42 -6.04 14.20
CA ASP A 4 7.77 -5.92 14.78
C ASP A 4 8.57 -4.70 14.28
N ILE A 5 8.21 -4.13 13.13
CA ILE A 5 8.89 -2.92 12.59
C ILE A 5 8.25 -1.66 13.14
N THR A 6 6.94 -1.69 13.31
CA THR A 6 6.18 -0.52 13.74
C THR A 6 6.12 -0.40 15.25
N ASP A 7 6.50 -1.44 15.99
CA ASP A 7 6.28 -1.58 17.43
C ASP A 7 4.83 -1.29 17.85
N GLN A 8 3.88 -1.51 16.93
CA GLN A 8 2.48 -1.11 17.07
C GLN A 8 2.28 0.38 17.36
N ASP A 9 3.23 1.22 16.97
CA ASP A 9 3.16 2.65 17.19
C ASP A 9 2.03 3.26 16.35
N PRO A 10 1.03 3.89 16.99
CA PRO A 10 -0.14 4.41 16.27
C PRO A 10 0.22 5.58 15.34
N ILE A 11 1.25 6.37 15.65
CA ILE A 11 1.70 7.49 14.81
C ILE A 11 2.39 6.93 13.58
N PHE A 12 3.28 5.94 13.75
CA PHE A 12 3.92 5.24 12.63
C PHE A 12 2.83 4.66 11.71
N LEU A 13 1.94 3.84 12.26
CA LEU A 13 0.91 3.14 11.48
C LEU A 13 0.02 4.12 10.73
N SER A 14 -0.38 5.23 11.36
CA SER A 14 -1.20 6.26 10.71
C SER A 14 -0.46 6.93 9.55
N LEU A 15 0.80 7.31 9.75
CA LEU A 15 1.62 7.92 8.69
C LEU A 15 1.85 6.94 7.54
N LEU A 16 2.12 5.67 7.85
CA LEU A 16 2.27 4.62 6.87
C LEU A 16 1.00 4.43 6.04
N SER A 17 -0.18 4.38 6.67
CA SER A 17 -1.44 4.27 5.95
C SER A 17 -1.66 5.44 4.99
N VAL A 18 -1.35 6.67 5.41
CA VAL A 18 -1.45 7.85 4.54
C VAL A 18 -0.47 7.73 3.37
N ILE A 19 0.78 7.33 3.60
CA ILE A 19 1.76 7.14 2.53
C ILE A 19 1.23 6.14 1.50
N LEU A 20 0.75 4.98 1.95
CA LEU A 20 0.23 3.92 1.08
C LEU A 20 -0.99 4.36 0.25
N LEU A 21 -1.85 5.25 0.77
CA LEU A 21 -2.98 5.81 0.02
C LEU A 21 -2.55 6.68 -1.17
N PHE A 22 -1.38 7.31 -1.09
CA PHE A 22 -0.85 8.20 -2.14
C PHE A 22 0.28 7.56 -2.96
N SER A 23 0.68 6.34 -2.64
CA SER A 23 1.68 5.61 -3.40
C SER A 23 1.06 5.12 -4.71
N ARG A 24 1.37 5.83 -5.81
CA ARG A 24 1.02 5.42 -7.17
C ARG A 24 1.76 4.16 -7.58
N GLY A 25 1.13 3.31 -8.39
CA GLY A 25 1.72 2.08 -8.90
C GLY A 25 1.83 0.99 -7.84
N LEU A 26 1.13 1.12 -6.70
CA LEU A 26 1.12 0.03 -5.73
C LEU A 26 0.34 -1.19 -6.25
N SER A 27 -0.71 -0.97 -7.06
CA SER A 27 -1.59 -2.04 -7.53
C SER A 27 -1.04 -2.87 -8.71
N MET A 28 0.20 -2.61 -9.16
CA MET A 28 0.84 -3.27 -10.32
C MET A 28 -0.06 -3.39 -11.55
N SER A 29 -1.09 -2.54 -11.66
CA SER A 29 -2.12 -2.57 -12.68
C SER A 29 -1.90 -1.41 -13.63
N ASP A 30 -1.88 -1.70 -14.93
CA ASP A 30 -1.77 -0.69 -15.98
C ASP A 30 -3.00 0.25 -16.04
N ASP A 31 -4.13 -0.16 -15.44
CA ASP A 31 -5.42 0.55 -15.44
C ASP A 31 -5.67 1.36 -14.15
N GLU A 32 -4.66 1.55 -13.29
CA GLU A 32 -4.84 2.25 -12.02
C GLU A 32 -5.37 3.68 -12.26
N SER A 33 -6.56 3.99 -11.73
CA SER A 33 -7.21 5.28 -11.93
C SER A 33 -6.28 6.38 -11.43
N ILE A 34 -5.69 7.12 -12.38
CA ILE A 34 -4.77 8.18 -12.07
C ILE A 34 -5.56 9.26 -11.34
N LEU A 35 -5.31 9.44 -10.04
CA LEU A 35 -5.77 10.63 -9.31
C LEU A 35 -5.46 11.85 -10.18
N ASN A 36 -6.45 12.72 -10.41
CA ASN A 36 -6.48 13.73 -11.47
C ASN A 36 -5.25 14.67 -11.56
N ASP A 37 -4.36 14.69 -10.56
CA ASP A 37 -3.11 15.45 -10.55
C ASP A 37 -1.91 14.61 -10.01
N PRO A 38 -1.06 14.04 -10.89
CA PRO A 38 0.18 13.36 -10.52
C PRO A 38 1.12 14.13 -9.63
N CYS A 39 1.29 15.40 -9.94
CA CYS A 39 2.27 16.23 -9.28
C CYS A 39 1.87 16.46 -7.83
N ARG A 40 0.59 16.81 -7.60
CA ARG A 40 0.06 17.00 -6.24
C ARG A 40 0.05 15.72 -5.42
N VAL A 41 -0.27 14.58 -6.02
CA VAL A 41 -0.22 13.29 -5.32
C VAL A 41 1.19 12.95 -4.87
N ASN A 42 2.18 13.13 -5.76
CA ASN A 42 3.57 12.91 -5.41
C ASN A 42 4.06 13.89 -4.33
N GLN A 43 3.63 15.16 -4.38
CA GLN A 43 3.95 16.15 -3.34
C GLN A 43 3.39 15.74 -1.97
N VAL A 44 2.14 15.26 -1.92
CA VAL A 44 1.52 14.76 -0.69
C VAL A 44 2.27 13.53 -0.18
N HIS A 45 2.56 12.57 -1.06
CA HIS A 45 3.33 11.37 -0.73
C HIS A 45 4.71 11.72 -0.14
N LEU A 46 5.45 12.62 -0.80
CA LEU A 46 6.75 13.09 -0.33
C LEU A 46 6.64 13.76 1.04
N ARG A 47 5.66 14.65 1.23
CA ARG A 47 5.44 15.35 2.51
C ARG A 47 5.25 14.37 3.66
N TYR A 48 4.36 13.38 3.52
CA TYR A 48 4.12 12.40 4.59
C TYR A 48 5.30 11.45 4.79
N THR A 49 6.01 11.10 3.72
CA THR A 49 7.25 10.32 3.81
C THR A 49 8.33 11.06 4.60
N THR A 50 8.51 12.37 4.37
CA THR A 50 9.44 13.21 5.14
C THR A 50 9.03 13.29 6.61
N ILE A 51 7.73 13.42 6.90
CA ILE A 51 7.24 13.42 8.29
C ILE A 51 7.55 12.09 8.98
N LEU A 52 7.28 10.96 8.34
CA LEU A 52 7.61 9.63 8.87
C LEU A 52 9.12 9.47 9.10
N TRP A 53 9.94 9.88 8.13
CA TRP A 53 11.39 9.84 8.26
C TRP A 53 11.88 10.62 9.49
N ASN A 54 11.47 11.89 9.61
CA ASN A 54 11.87 12.74 10.72
C ASN A 54 11.38 12.18 12.07
N TYR A 55 10.16 11.64 12.10
CA TYR A 55 9.62 10.96 13.28
C TYR A 55 10.49 9.77 13.70
N LEU A 56 10.91 8.92 12.75
CA LEU A 56 11.76 7.77 13.03
C LEU A 56 13.16 8.17 13.49
N VAL A 57 13.77 9.16 12.84
CA VAL A 57 15.10 9.68 13.21
C VAL A 57 15.06 10.27 14.62
N ASN A 58 14.03 11.04 14.96
CA ASN A 58 13.88 11.61 16.29
C ASN A 58 13.66 10.55 17.38
N LYS A 59 12.97 9.45 17.05
CA LYS A 59 12.64 8.40 18.01
C LYS A 59 13.76 7.38 18.23
N HIS A 60 14.49 7.01 17.17
CA HIS A 60 15.44 5.88 17.21
C HIS A 60 16.87 6.26 16.82
N GLY A 61 17.11 7.50 16.36
CA GLY A 61 18.36 7.92 15.74
C GLY A 61 18.45 7.51 14.27
N GLU A 62 19.38 8.12 13.55
CA GLU A 62 19.47 8.04 12.08
C GLU A 62 19.71 6.61 11.56
N ILE A 63 20.65 5.88 12.18
CA ILE A 63 21.04 4.54 11.72
C ILE A 63 19.89 3.54 11.85
N GLU A 64 19.20 3.53 13.00
CA GLU A 64 18.09 2.61 13.23
C GLU A 64 16.84 3.01 12.43
N ALA A 65 16.60 4.32 12.26
CA ALA A 65 15.57 4.82 11.36
C ALA A 65 15.81 4.32 9.91
N GLN A 66 17.05 4.39 9.41
CA GLN A 66 17.39 3.90 8.08
C GLN A 66 17.13 2.40 7.93
N LYS A 67 17.59 1.58 8.88
CA LYS A 67 17.35 0.13 8.87
C LYS A 67 15.85 -0.20 8.91
N GLY A 68 15.10 0.48 9.78
CA GLY A 68 13.65 0.33 9.89
C GLY A 68 12.94 0.69 8.59
N PHE A 69 13.33 1.80 7.96
CA PHE A 69 12.75 2.28 6.71
C PHE A 69 13.03 1.33 5.53
N ILE A 70 14.24 0.77 5.42
CA ILE A 70 14.56 -0.23 4.40
C ILE A 70 13.70 -1.49 4.57
N ARG A 71 13.59 -1.99 5.81
CA ARG A 71 12.75 -3.17 6.10
C ARG A 71 11.28 -2.89 5.81
N LEU A 72 10.80 -1.68 6.08
CA LEU A 72 9.45 -1.25 5.76
C LEU A 72 9.19 -1.31 4.25
N LEU A 73 10.09 -0.75 3.43
CA LEU A 73 9.98 -0.80 1.97
C LEU A 73 9.96 -2.25 1.46
N GLN A 74 10.81 -3.12 2.00
CA GLN A 74 10.80 -4.55 1.63
C GLN A 74 9.48 -5.24 1.95
N ILE A 75 8.85 -4.92 3.09
CA ILE A 75 7.54 -5.47 3.44
C ILE A 75 6.47 -4.94 2.49
N ILE A 76 6.46 -3.63 2.19
CA ILE A 76 5.50 -3.04 1.26
C ILE A 76 5.58 -3.73 -0.10
N LEU A 77 6.78 -3.87 -0.67
CA LEU A 77 6.98 -4.56 -1.96
C LEU A 77 6.49 -6.01 -1.93
N ARG A 78 6.77 -6.75 -0.85
CA ARG A 78 6.27 -8.13 -0.69
C ARG A 78 4.76 -8.19 -0.59
N LEU A 79 4.14 -7.26 0.15
CA LEU A 79 2.69 -7.18 0.29
C LEU A 79 2.04 -6.90 -1.07
N GLN A 80 2.61 -6.03 -1.89
CA GLN A 80 2.09 -5.77 -3.24
C GLN A 80 2.06 -7.04 -4.10
N ILE A 81 3.16 -7.81 -4.10
CA ILE A 81 3.23 -9.07 -4.85
C ILE A 81 2.16 -10.05 -4.37
N ILE A 82 1.97 -10.17 -3.06
CA ILE A 82 0.96 -11.06 -2.48
C ILE A 82 -0.46 -10.58 -2.82
N VAL A 83 -0.73 -9.28 -2.74
CA VAL A 83 -2.03 -8.70 -3.09
C VAL A 83 -2.36 -8.97 -4.55
N GLU A 84 -1.39 -8.82 -5.45
CA GLU A 84 -1.56 -9.13 -6.87
C GLU A 84 -1.91 -10.61 -7.10
N GLN A 85 -1.13 -11.51 -6.51
CA GLN A 85 -1.37 -12.96 -6.60
C GLN A 85 -2.75 -13.36 -6.04
N CYS A 86 -3.15 -12.75 -4.91
CA CYS A 86 -4.48 -12.95 -4.35
C CYS A 86 -5.57 -12.45 -5.29
N ARG A 87 -5.41 -11.24 -5.86
CA ARG A 87 -6.36 -10.66 -6.81
C ARG A 87 -6.54 -11.57 -8.02
N GLU A 88 -5.45 -12.00 -8.65
CA GLU A 88 -5.50 -12.92 -9.80
C GLU A 88 -6.18 -14.25 -9.45
N THR A 89 -5.88 -14.80 -8.28
CA THR A 89 -6.46 -16.08 -7.83
C THR A 89 -7.95 -15.96 -7.61
N LEU A 90 -8.40 -14.89 -6.93
CA LEU A 90 -9.81 -14.61 -6.73
C LEU A 90 -10.53 -14.38 -8.05
N HIS A 91 -9.96 -13.55 -8.93
CA HIS A 91 -10.52 -13.29 -10.25
C HIS A 91 -10.76 -14.60 -11.03
N LYS A 92 -9.75 -15.49 -11.09
CA LYS A 92 -9.88 -16.80 -11.74
C LYS A 92 -10.97 -17.66 -11.11
N GLN A 93 -11.03 -17.75 -9.78
CA GLN A 93 -12.02 -18.56 -9.08
C GLN A 93 -13.45 -18.05 -9.29
N LEU A 94 -13.65 -16.74 -9.30
CA LEU A 94 -14.96 -16.11 -9.44
C LEU A 94 -15.54 -16.29 -10.85
N ILE A 95 -14.70 -16.17 -11.88
CA ILE A 95 -15.06 -16.49 -13.26
C ILE A 95 -15.41 -17.97 -13.40
N MET A 96 -14.56 -18.87 -12.89
CA MET A 96 -14.81 -20.32 -12.97
C MET A 96 -16.09 -20.75 -12.25
N SER A 97 -16.46 -20.04 -11.18
CA SER A 97 -17.65 -20.37 -10.39
C SER A 97 -18.94 -19.70 -10.91
N ASN A 98 -18.84 -18.84 -11.94
CA ASN A 98 -19.95 -18.08 -12.52
C ASN A 98 -20.81 -17.33 -11.47
N ILE A 99 -20.16 -16.78 -10.44
CA ILE A 99 -20.81 -16.03 -9.35
C ILE A 99 -20.51 -14.54 -9.39
N VAL A 100 -19.89 -14.04 -10.47
CA VAL A 100 -19.51 -12.63 -10.64
C VAL A 100 -20.69 -11.69 -10.34
N ASP A 101 -21.87 -12.00 -10.88
CA ASP A 101 -23.11 -11.21 -10.68
C ASP A 101 -23.63 -11.20 -9.24
N LYS A 102 -23.11 -12.08 -8.36
CA LYS A 102 -23.47 -12.16 -6.94
C LYS A 102 -22.51 -11.40 -6.04
N ILE A 103 -21.41 -10.89 -6.60
CA ILE A 103 -20.42 -10.11 -5.87
C ILE A 103 -20.92 -8.67 -5.77
N ALA A 104 -20.73 -8.05 -4.61
CA ALA A 104 -21.05 -6.64 -4.44
C ALA A 104 -20.25 -5.78 -5.45
N PRO A 105 -20.86 -4.75 -6.07
CA PRO A 105 -20.19 -3.92 -7.08
C PRO A 105 -18.86 -3.29 -6.62
N LEU A 106 -18.75 -2.95 -5.33
CA LEU A 106 -17.50 -2.46 -4.76
C LEU A 106 -16.36 -3.49 -4.87
N MET A 107 -16.66 -4.76 -4.60
CA MET A 107 -15.66 -5.83 -4.66
C MET A 107 -15.33 -6.20 -6.12
N GLN A 108 -16.30 -6.10 -7.03
CA GLN A 108 -16.04 -6.19 -8.46
C GLN A 108 -15.05 -5.11 -8.90
N ALA A 109 -15.24 -3.85 -8.47
CA ALA A 109 -14.32 -2.75 -8.75
C ALA A 109 -12.92 -2.97 -8.15
N VAL A 110 -12.81 -3.45 -6.90
CA VAL A 110 -11.52 -3.75 -6.26
C VAL A 110 -10.78 -4.90 -6.95
N LEU A 111 -11.49 -5.88 -7.48
CA LEU A 111 -10.92 -7.04 -8.18
C LEU A 111 -10.74 -6.81 -9.69
N HIS A 112 -11.10 -5.63 -10.21
CA HIS A 112 -11.15 -5.32 -11.64
C HIS A 112 -11.95 -6.35 -12.46
N ILE A 113 -13.09 -6.81 -11.91
CA ILE A 113 -14.04 -7.68 -12.60
C ILE A 113 -15.17 -6.80 -13.12
N SER A 114 -15.40 -6.80 -14.43
CA SER A 114 -16.48 -6.05 -15.11
C SER A 114 -17.50 -6.98 -15.75
#